data_AF-A0A2D7Q545-F1
#
_entry.id   AF-A0A2D7Q545-F1
#
_cell.length_a   1.000
_cell.length_b   1.000
_cell.length_c   1.000
_cell.angle_alpha   90.00
_cell.angle_beta   90.00
_cell.angle_gamma   90.00
#
_symmetry.space_group_name_H-M   'P 1'
#
loop_
_entity.id
_entity.type
_entity.pdbx_description
1 polymer ?
#
loop_
_entity_poly.entity_id
_entity_poly.type
_entity_poly.pdbx_seq_one_letter_code
_entity_poly.pdbx_strand_id
1 'polypeptide(L)'
;MADRSVAAGDTLNKLRYEFNGTAEDIGDIQSILDASGYIASSTDLVEAIVALNTELPEIKQDSFIFPGRVMAFEGATDDSFETTLTFTEPTADRTHTLPDNTGTVVLADTTDTFTNKTFTTPTITSGVFNTGVSGTAVKDEDNMASDSATVLATQQSIKAYVDNQIDADMDLPFTTDSGSGQITMDSETLTLAGGTGIDSSATSNTATFAIDSTVTTLTGTQTLTNKTLTSPTLTSPVFNTALSGTAFLDEDGMDSNAADKMASQQSIKAYVDNTLAAQDLDFAPDSGTGQNIVLETETMTIGGGTGIGTSATSNTVTVAIANTVATLTGSQTLTNKTFTSPTINTMTFASGTTTSGLNIGGSGIIFEGATADAHETTLVAAEPTADATITIP
;
A
#
# COMPACT_ATOMS: atom_id res chain seq x y z
N MET A 1 -112.35 -37.57 105.94
CA MET A 1 -111.28 -38.47 105.49
C MET A 1 -111.19 -39.59 106.51
N ALA A 2 -111.32 -40.85 106.09
CA ALA A 2 -111.26 -41.98 107.03
C ALA A 2 -109.94 -41.89 107.82
N ASP A 3 -110.05 -41.85 109.14
CA ASP A 3 -108.98 -41.43 110.04
C ASP A 3 -107.83 -42.43 109.99
N ARG A 4 -106.69 -41.98 109.45
CA ARG A 4 -105.47 -42.75 109.27
C ARG A 4 -104.75 -42.82 110.62
N SER A 5 -105.06 -43.85 111.40
CA SER A 5 -104.51 -44.03 112.75
C SER A 5 -103.23 -44.86 112.73
N VAL A 6 -102.11 -44.22 113.06
CA VAL A 6 -100.85 -44.90 113.36
C VAL A 6 -100.87 -45.26 114.85
N ALA A 7 -100.87 -46.56 115.16
CA ALA A 7 -100.93 -47.05 116.52
C ALA A 7 -99.53 -47.02 117.18
N ALA A 8 -99.48 -46.93 118.51
CA ALA A 8 -98.22 -46.86 119.27
C ALA A 8 -97.27 -48.08 119.12
N GLY A 9 -97.71 -49.15 118.44
CA GLY A 9 -96.89 -50.31 118.09
C GLY A 9 -96.48 -50.39 116.61
N ASP A 10 -96.82 -49.38 115.80
CA ASP A 10 -96.51 -49.38 114.37
C ASP A 10 -95.03 -49.07 114.11
N THR A 11 -94.44 -49.75 113.13
CA THR A 11 -93.04 -49.55 112.75
C THR A 11 -92.88 -48.26 111.93
N LEU A 12 -91.68 -47.68 111.95
CA LEU A 12 -91.33 -46.53 111.11
C LEU A 12 -91.58 -46.78 109.60
N ASN A 13 -91.57 -48.06 109.17
CA ASN A 13 -91.93 -48.44 107.80
C ASN A 13 -93.42 -48.25 107.53
N LYS A 14 -94.27 -48.60 108.49
CA LYS A 14 -95.73 -48.41 108.37
C LYS A 14 -96.10 -46.93 108.40
N LEU A 15 -95.38 -46.10 109.16
CA LEU A 15 -95.49 -44.64 109.12
C LEU A 15 -95.15 -44.07 107.74
N ARG A 16 -94.02 -44.50 107.14
CA ARG A 16 -93.58 -44.01 105.81
C ARG A 16 -94.53 -44.41 104.69
N TYR A 17 -95.03 -45.64 104.69
CA TYR A 17 -95.98 -46.11 103.67
C TYR A 17 -97.28 -45.32 103.70
N GLU A 18 -97.82 -45.09 104.89
CA GLU A 18 -99.05 -44.34 105.04
C GLU A 18 -98.87 -42.86 104.67
N PHE A 19 -97.77 -42.22 105.08
CA PHE A 19 -97.57 -40.78 104.82
C PHE A 19 -97.15 -40.46 103.38
N ASN A 20 -96.36 -41.33 102.74
CA ASN A 20 -95.79 -41.08 101.40
C ASN A 20 -96.53 -41.80 100.26
N GLY A 21 -97.66 -42.46 100.50
CA GLY A 21 -98.40 -43.22 99.49
C GLY A 21 -98.96 -42.40 98.31
N THR A 22 -98.81 -41.06 98.29
CA THR A 22 -99.30 -40.18 97.21
C THR A 22 -98.29 -39.11 96.77
N ALA A 23 -96.98 -39.26 97.00
CA ALA A 23 -95.98 -38.30 96.50
C ALA A 23 -95.58 -38.61 95.04
N GLU A 24 -95.71 -37.60 94.17
CA GLU A 24 -95.41 -37.59 92.72
C GLU A 24 -93.95 -38.01 92.40
N ASP A 25 -93.02 -37.81 93.34
CA ASP A 25 -91.59 -38.13 93.25
C ASP A 25 -91.27 -39.62 92.98
N ILE A 26 -92.18 -40.55 93.26
CA ILE A 26 -91.94 -41.99 93.04
C ILE A 26 -92.05 -42.36 91.55
N GLY A 27 -92.82 -41.60 90.74
CA GLY A 27 -92.98 -41.86 89.31
C GLY A 27 -91.72 -41.54 88.49
N ASP A 28 -91.03 -40.44 88.81
CA ASP A 28 -89.81 -40.02 88.12
C ASP A 28 -88.62 -40.96 88.40
N ILE A 29 -88.60 -41.60 89.59
CA ILE A 29 -87.61 -42.61 89.95
C ILE A 29 -87.76 -43.90 89.13
N GLN A 30 -89.00 -44.28 88.76
CA GLN A 30 -89.23 -45.50 87.97
C GLN A 30 -88.69 -45.39 86.54
N SER A 31 -88.73 -44.19 85.96
CA SER A 31 -88.18 -43.93 84.61
C SER A 31 -86.65 -44.06 84.55
N ILE A 32 -85.96 -43.85 85.68
CA ILE A 32 -84.51 -44.06 85.81
C ILE A 32 -84.18 -45.54 86.02
N LEU A 33 -85.03 -46.29 86.75
CA LEU A 33 -84.87 -47.73 86.98
C LEU A 33 -85.11 -48.59 85.72
N ASP A 34 -85.86 -48.07 84.75
CA ASP A 34 -86.10 -48.74 83.45
C ASP A 34 -85.05 -48.38 82.39
N ALA A 35 -84.06 -47.54 82.71
CA ALA A 35 -82.97 -47.18 81.81
C ALA A 35 -81.99 -48.35 81.59
N SER A 36 -81.42 -48.46 80.39
CA SER A 36 -80.47 -49.53 80.03
C SER A 36 -79.01 -49.06 80.00
N GLY A 37 -78.06 -50.00 79.99
CA GLY A 37 -76.63 -49.68 79.86
C GLY A 37 -76.02 -49.15 81.15
N TYR A 38 -75.17 -48.12 81.04
CA TYR A 38 -74.43 -47.55 82.18
C TYR A 38 -75.35 -47.04 83.31
N ILE A 39 -76.54 -46.54 82.97
CA ILE A 39 -77.52 -46.07 83.96
C ILE A 39 -78.09 -47.24 84.79
N ALA A 40 -78.31 -48.41 84.17
CA ALA A 40 -78.83 -49.60 84.85
C ALA A 40 -77.79 -50.31 85.74
N SER A 41 -76.51 -50.17 85.38
CA SER A 41 -75.39 -50.77 86.11
C SER A 41 -74.88 -49.92 87.27
N SER A 42 -75.39 -48.70 87.41
CA SER A 42 -74.97 -47.76 88.44
C SER A 42 -75.94 -47.75 89.62
N THR A 43 -75.41 -47.60 90.82
CA THR A 43 -76.16 -47.62 92.08
C THR A 43 -76.87 -46.29 92.34
N ASP A 44 -76.37 -45.20 91.74
CA ASP A 44 -77.01 -43.90 91.73
C ASP A 44 -76.74 -43.11 90.42
N LEU A 45 -77.42 -41.97 90.27
CA LEU A 45 -77.28 -41.08 89.11
C LEU A 45 -75.88 -40.47 88.98
N VAL A 46 -75.19 -40.24 90.10
CA VAL A 46 -73.83 -39.69 90.10
C VAL A 46 -72.88 -40.71 89.52
N GLU A 47 -73.01 -41.98 89.92
CA GLU A 47 -72.26 -43.11 89.38
C GLU A 47 -72.60 -43.35 87.91
N ALA A 48 -73.86 -43.22 87.50
CA ALA A 48 -74.26 -43.32 86.09
C ALA A 48 -73.63 -42.21 85.23
N ILE A 49 -73.63 -40.97 85.72
CA ILE A 49 -72.99 -39.82 85.06
C ILE A 49 -71.47 -40.00 85.03
N VAL A 50 -70.86 -40.49 86.11
CA VAL A 50 -69.42 -40.77 86.18
C VAL A 50 -69.04 -41.90 85.22
N ALA A 51 -69.85 -42.97 85.13
CA ALA A 51 -69.65 -44.08 84.21
C ALA A 51 -69.76 -43.65 82.75
N LEU A 52 -70.76 -42.82 82.39
CA LEU A 52 -70.85 -42.20 81.07
C LEU A 52 -69.63 -41.30 80.76
N ASN A 53 -69.09 -40.62 81.77
CA ASN A 53 -67.86 -39.82 81.62
C ASN A 53 -66.58 -40.65 81.49
N THR A 54 -66.63 -41.96 81.73
CA THR A 54 -65.50 -42.89 81.53
C THR A 54 -65.34 -43.37 80.09
N GLU A 55 -66.06 -42.79 79.13
CA GLU A 55 -65.79 -42.90 77.67
C GLU A 55 -64.88 -41.76 77.16
N LEU A 56 -64.54 -40.77 78.00
CA LEU A 56 -63.46 -39.78 77.74
C LEU A 56 -62.00 -40.23 78.00
N PRO A 57 -61.62 -41.46 78.43
CA PRO A 57 -60.22 -41.85 78.62
C PRO A 57 -59.46 -41.91 77.30
N GLU A 58 -60.15 -42.23 76.20
CA GLU A 58 -59.56 -42.29 74.86
C GLU A 58 -59.11 -40.90 74.38
N ILE A 59 -59.72 -39.84 74.92
CA ILE A 59 -59.28 -38.45 74.72
C ILE A 59 -58.16 -38.05 75.71
N LYS A 60 -58.01 -38.79 76.82
CA LYS A 60 -57.03 -38.50 77.90
C LYS A 60 -55.74 -39.31 77.79
N GLN A 61 -55.70 -40.38 77.00
CA GLN A 61 -54.50 -41.16 76.73
C GLN A 61 -53.98 -40.83 75.33
N ASP A 62 -52.66 -40.78 75.15
CA ASP A 62 -51.91 -40.44 73.91
C ASP A 62 -52.18 -41.36 72.70
N SER A 63 -53.28 -42.12 72.70
CA SER A 63 -53.64 -43.08 71.65
C SER A 63 -55.12 -42.97 71.32
N PHE A 64 -55.59 -41.75 71.07
CA PHE A 64 -56.91 -41.53 70.49
C PHE A 64 -56.96 -42.16 69.09
N ILE A 65 -57.81 -43.17 68.91
CA ILE A 65 -58.04 -43.85 67.64
C ILE A 65 -59.30 -43.26 67.02
N PHE A 66 -59.17 -42.63 65.86
CA PHE A 66 -60.32 -42.10 65.14
C PHE A 66 -61.16 -43.28 64.60
N PRO A 67 -62.47 -43.36 64.90
CA PRO A 67 -63.33 -44.49 64.51
C PRO A 67 -63.66 -44.53 63.00
N GLY A 68 -62.91 -43.79 62.16
CA GLY A 68 -63.14 -43.69 60.74
C GLY A 68 -61.92 -43.19 59.96
N ARG A 69 -62.09 -43.08 58.64
CA ARG A 69 -61.02 -42.75 57.67
C ARG A 69 -60.69 -41.25 57.59
N VAL A 70 -61.55 -40.42 58.18
CA VAL A 70 -61.58 -38.97 58.02
C VAL A 70 -61.50 -38.34 59.39
N MET A 71 -60.56 -37.42 59.55
CA MET A 71 -60.51 -36.49 60.66
C MET A 71 -60.93 -35.12 60.15
N ALA A 72 -62.02 -34.58 60.68
CA ALA A 72 -62.55 -33.27 60.30
C ALA A 72 -62.24 -32.22 61.36
N PHE A 73 -61.84 -31.04 60.91
CA PHE A 73 -61.53 -29.89 61.75
C PHE A 73 -62.41 -28.73 61.32
N GLU A 74 -63.20 -28.24 62.27
CA GLU A 74 -63.93 -27.00 62.13
C GLU A 74 -62.98 -25.80 62.17
N GLY A 75 -63.33 -24.78 61.39
CA GLY A 75 -62.68 -23.48 61.45
C GLY A 75 -63.00 -22.72 62.76
N ALA A 76 -62.64 -21.44 62.80
CA ALA A 76 -62.96 -20.58 63.94
C ALA A 76 -64.47 -20.23 64.05
N THR A 77 -65.22 -20.45 62.97
CA THR A 77 -66.66 -20.19 62.84
C THR A 77 -67.36 -21.49 62.53
N ASP A 78 -68.55 -21.67 63.11
CA ASP A 78 -69.46 -22.77 62.77
C ASP A 78 -70.15 -22.42 61.44
N ASP A 79 -69.61 -22.96 60.35
CA ASP A 79 -70.10 -22.71 58.99
C ASP A 79 -70.19 -24.01 58.18
N SER A 80 -69.70 -24.03 56.94
CA SER A 80 -69.72 -25.24 56.09
C SER A 80 -68.35 -25.46 55.43
N PHE A 81 -67.29 -24.94 56.07
CA PHE A 81 -65.92 -25.01 55.60
C PHE A 81 -65.08 -25.83 56.58
N GLU A 82 -64.98 -27.12 56.31
CA GLU A 82 -64.18 -28.03 57.13
C GLU A 82 -62.86 -28.38 56.43
N THR A 83 -61.78 -28.46 57.21
CA THR A 83 -60.55 -29.10 56.74
C THR A 83 -60.58 -30.56 57.15
N THR A 84 -60.34 -31.47 56.20
CA THR A 84 -60.29 -32.89 56.51
C THR A 84 -58.92 -33.50 56.23
N LEU A 85 -58.43 -34.33 57.16
CA LEU A 85 -57.36 -35.28 56.90
C LEU A 85 -58.01 -36.63 56.58
N THR A 86 -57.94 -37.02 55.31
CA THR A 86 -58.58 -38.25 54.81
C THR A 86 -57.52 -39.24 54.35
N PHE A 87 -57.60 -40.47 54.85
CA PHE A 87 -56.74 -41.56 54.41
C PHE A 87 -57.43 -42.39 53.32
N THR A 88 -56.71 -42.63 52.21
CA THR A 88 -57.10 -43.61 51.20
C THR A 88 -57.04 -45.02 51.78
N GLU A 89 -57.68 -46.00 51.13
CA GLU A 89 -57.75 -47.36 51.67
C GLU A 89 -56.32 -47.93 51.73
N PRO A 90 -55.77 -48.23 52.92
CA PRO A 90 -54.43 -48.77 53.00
C PRO A 90 -54.40 -50.18 52.39
N THR A 91 -53.52 -50.41 51.41
CA THR A 91 -53.28 -51.76 50.87
C THR A 91 -52.30 -52.61 51.70
N ALA A 92 -51.82 -52.06 52.82
CA ALA A 92 -50.82 -52.57 53.74
C ALA A 92 -50.72 -51.63 54.95
N ASP A 93 -50.18 -52.10 56.07
CA ASP A 93 -49.88 -51.28 57.24
C ASP A 93 -48.93 -50.13 56.85
N ARG A 94 -49.35 -48.91 57.16
CA ARG A 94 -48.61 -47.68 56.84
C ARG A 94 -48.54 -46.81 58.08
N THR A 95 -47.34 -46.32 58.35
CA THR A 95 -47.10 -45.30 59.36
C THR A 95 -46.81 -43.98 58.67
N HIS A 96 -47.59 -42.95 58.98
CA HIS A 96 -47.29 -41.58 58.61
C HIS A 96 -46.98 -40.79 59.87
N THR A 97 -45.77 -40.23 59.96
CA THR A 97 -45.30 -39.53 61.16
C THR A 97 -45.05 -38.07 60.79
N LEU A 98 -45.73 -37.17 61.49
CA LEU A 98 -45.36 -35.75 61.47
C LEU A 98 -44.10 -35.58 62.32
N PRO A 99 -43.10 -34.83 61.85
CA PRO A 99 -41.91 -34.56 62.65
C PRO A 99 -42.30 -33.76 63.90
N ASP A 100 -41.56 -33.97 65.00
CA ASP A 100 -41.59 -33.09 66.17
C ASP A 100 -40.86 -31.78 65.85
N ASN A 101 -41.49 -30.98 64.99
CA ASN A 101 -40.98 -29.68 64.58
C ASN A 101 -42.16 -28.80 64.12
N THR A 102 -42.00 -27.48 64.23
CA THR A 102 -42.98 -26.54 63.69
C THR A 102 -42.84 -26.39 62.17
N GLY A 103 -43.94 -26.04 61.48
CA GLY A 103 -43.95 -25.83 60.03
C GLY A 103 -45.32 -26.07 59.38
N THR A 104 -45.37 -25.97 58.06
CA THR A 104 -46.54 -26.28 57.24
C THR A 104 -46.39 -27.65 56.56
N VAL A 105 -47.52 -28.29 56.24
CA VAL A 105 -47.55 -29.45 55.35
C VAL A 105 -47.45 -28.95 53.90
N VAL A 106 -46.56 -29.56 53.12
CA VAL A 106 -46.40 -29.30 51.69
C VAL A 106 -47.58 -29.94 50.94
N LEU A 107 -48.25 -29.16 50.08
CA LEU A 107 -49.36 -29.62 49.25
C LEU A 107 -48.95 -29.56 47.77
N ALA A 108 -49.75 -30.17 46.88
CA ALA A 108 -49.39 -30.28 45.48
C ALA A 108 -49.26 -28.92 44.76
N ASP A 109 -50.08 -27.94 45.15
CA ASP A 109 -50.22 -26.66 44.46
C ASP A 109 -49.71 -25.48 45.30
N THR A 110 -48.97 -25.74 46.38
CA THR A 110 -48.37 -24.70 47.23
C THR A 110 -47.01 -24.24 46.71
N THR A 111 -46.72 -22.96 46.88
CA THR A 111 -45.36 -22.42 46.71
C THR A 111 -44.63 -22.54 48.03
N ASP A 112 -43.77 -23.54 48.16
CA ASP A 112 -43.05 -23.82 49.41
C ASP A 112 -41.59 -23.34 49.36
N THR A 113 -41.10 -22.83 50.50
CA THR A 113 -39.68 -22.53 50.70
C THR A 113 -39.04 -23.60 51.55
N PHE A 114 -38.07 -24.32 50.99
CA PHE A 114 -37.30 -25.33 51.72
C PHE A 114 -35.92 -24.80 52.08
N THR A 115 -35.67 -24.57 53.37
CA THR A 115 -34.35 -24.17 53.87
C THR A 115 -33.62 -25.37 54.48
N ASN A 116 -32.31 -25.47 54.21
CA ASN A 116 -31.40 -26.44 54.81
C ASN A 116 -31.82 -27.91 54.59
N LYS A 117 -32.36 -28.23 53.41
CA LYS A 117 -32.71 -29.60 53.01
C LYS A 117 -31.59 -30.22 52.17
N THR A 118 -31.37 -31.52 52.36
CA THR A 118 -30.53 -32.33 51.47
C THR A 118 -31.45 -33.17 50.60
N PHE A 119 -31.38 -32.97 49.28
CA PHE A 119 -32.04 -33.82 48.31
C PHE A 119 -30.98 -34.73 47.67
N THR A 120 -30.94 -36.01 48.04
CA THR A 120 -29.86 -36.92 47.61
C THR A 120 -29.97 -37.32 46.14
N THR A 121 -31.18 -37.50 45.63
CA THR A 121 -31.45 -37.93 44.24
C THR A 121 -32.80 -37.39 43.72
N PRO A 122 -33.06 -36.07 43.79
CA PRO A 122 -34.33 -35.52 43.32
C PRO A 122 -34.43 -35.64 41.79
N THR A 123 -35.62 -35.97 41.29
CA THR A 123 -35.96 -35.71 39.88
C THR A 123 -36.63 -34.34 39.82
N ILE A 124 -35.96 -33.35 39.22
CA ILE A 124 -36.48 -31.99 39.07
C ILE A 124 -36.75 -31.77 37.58
N THR A 125 -38.02 -31.81 37.18
CA THR A 125 -38.41 -31.54 35.79
C THR A 125 -38.43 -30.03 35.57
N SER A 126 -37.62 -29.53 34.63
CA SER A 126 -37.55 -28.10 34.26
C SER A 126 -37.19 -27.16 35.43
N GLY A 127 -36.26 -27.56 36.29
CA GLY A 127 -35.78 -26.72 37.40
C GLY A 127 -35.17 -25.40 36.91
N VAL A 128 -35.60 -24.29 37.49
CA VAL A 128 -34.99 -22.96 37.29
C VAL A 128 -34.18 -22.62 38.54
N PHE A 129 -32.86 -22.47 38.37
CA PHE A 129 -31.95 -22.10 39.45
C PHE A 129 -31.47 -20.66 39.24
N ASN A 130 -32.09 -19.71 39.95
CA ASN A 130 -31.88 -18.28 39.69
C ASN A 130 -30.52 -17.76 40.18
N THR A 131 -30.06 -18.21 41.34
CA THR A 131 -28.77 -17.81 41.92
C THR A 131 -28.19 -18.96 42.78
N GLY A 132 -26.86 -19.05 42.87
CA GLY A 132 -26.21 -19.87 43.89
C GLY A 132 -26.14 -21.38 43.64
N VAL A 133 -25.94 -21.84 42.40
CA VAL A 133 -25.56 -23.24 42.15
C VAL A 133 -24.09 -23.42 42.55
N SER A 134 -23.83 -24.27 43.54
CA SER A 134 -22.49 -24.53 44.08
C SER A 134 -22.34 -26.00 44.49
N GLY A 135 -21.13 -26.40 44.85
CA GLY A 135 -20.78 -27.80 45.15
C GLY A 135 -19.84 -28.38 44.10
N THR A 136 -19.50 -29.66 44.23
CA THR A 136 -18.49 -30.31 43.38
C THR A 136 -18.94 -30.60 41.94
N ALA A 137 -20.23 -30.47 41.66
CA ALA A 137 -20.81 -30.63 40.32
C ALA A 137 -20.72 -29.35 39.46
N VAL A 138 -20.28 -28.23 40.03
CA VAL A 138 -19.95 -27.01 39.29
C VAL A 138 -18.49 -26.71 39.56
N LYS A 139 -17.70 -26.60 38.50
CA LYS A 139 -16.27 -26.35 38.61
C LYS A 139 -15.90 -25.04 37.96
N ASP A 140 -15.02 -24.31 38.66
CA ASP A 140 -14.34 -23.14 38.14
C ASP A 140 -12.90 -23.53 37.78
N GLU A 141 -12.63 -23.78 36.50
CA GLU A 141 -11.34 -24.17 35.96
C GLU A 141 -10.99 -23.27 34.77
N ASP A 142 -10.23 -22.20 35.00
CA ASP A 142 -9.88 -21.20 33.97
C ASP A 142 -9.15 -21.79 32.74
N ASN A 143 -8.50 -22.95 32.92
CA ASN A 143 -7.80 -23.66 31.86
C ASN A 143 -8.57 -24.87 31.34
N MET A 144 -9.78 -25.15 31.86
CA MET A 144 -10.59 -26.32 31.54
C MET A 144 -9.78 -27.63 31.52
N ALA A 145 -8.85 -27.79 32.48
CA ALA A 145 -7.89 -28.89 32.46
C ALA A 145 -8.50 -30.29 32.68
N SER A 146 -9.74 -30.38 33.16
CA SER A 146 -10.46 -31.65 33.30
C SER A 146 -11.65 -31.77 32.35
N ASP A 147 -11.91 -32.99 31.90
CA ASP A 147 -13.13 -33.38 31.20
C ASP A 147 -14.07 -34.14 32.16
N SER A 148 -15.37 -33.85 32.10
CA SER A 148 -16.35 -34.52 32.95
C SER A 148 -17.73 -34.51 32.32
N ALA A 149 -18.37 -35.68 32.28
CA ALA A 149 -19.74 -35.83 31.79
C ALA A 149 -20.80 -35.40 32.82
N THR A 150 -20.40 -35.09 34.06
CA THR A 150 -21.33 -34.85 35.19
C THR A 150 -21.09 -33.53 35.90
N VAL A 151 -20.24 -32.67 35.35
CA VAL A 151 -19.89 -31.36 35.90
C VAL A 151 -20.23 -30.26 34.90
N LEU A 152 -20.66 -29.11 35.40
CA LEU A 152 -20.83 -27.88 34.63
C LEU A 152 -19.64 -26.94 34.86
N ALA A 153 -19.21 -26.24 33.80
CA ALA A 153 -18.23 -25.17 33.89
C ALA A 153 -18.89 -23.84 34.26
N THR A 154 -18.17 -22.94 34.93
CA THR A 154 -18.65 -21.57 35.16
C THR A 154 -18.50 -20.70 33.91
N GLN A 155 -19.23 -19.57 33.85
CA GLN A 155 -18.98 -18.55 32.82
C GLN A 155 -17.55 -17.99 32.87
N GLN A 156 -16.93 -17.91 34.05
CA GLN A 156 -15.56 -17.40 34.19
C GLN A 156 -14.56 -18.39 33.61
N SER A 157 -14.72 -19.69 33.88
CA SER A 157 -13.88 -20.75 33.28
C SER A 157 -13.95 -20.74 31.77
N ILE A 158 -15.17 -20.67 31.21
CA ILE A 158 -15.38 -20.66 29.76
C ILE A 158 -14.72 -19.43 29.14
N LYS A 159 -14.90 -18.25 29.75
CA LYS A 159 -14.30 -17.01 29.26
C LYS A 159 -12.77 -17.07 29.34
N ALA A 160 -12.22 -17.44 30.48
CA ALA A 160 -10.77 -17.54 30.68
C ALA A 160 -10.14 -18.57 29.73
N TYR A 161 -10.78 -19.72 29.53
CA TYR A 161 -10.29 -20.72 28.58
C TYR A 161 -10.30 -20.19 27.15
N VAL A 162 -11.41 -19.59 26.70
CA VAL A 162 -11.51 -19.03 25.34
C VAL A 162 -10.50 -17.90 25.13
N ASP A 163 -10.38 -16.97 26.07
CA ASP A 163 -9.41 -15.86 25.97
C ASP A 163 -7.98 -16.41 25.92
N ASN A 164 -7.62 -17.35 26.80
CA ASN A 164 -6.30 -17.96 26.81
C ASN A 164 -6.00 -18.76 25.53
N GLN A 165 -6.99 -19.41 24.92
CA GLN A 165 -6.79 -20.13 23.65
C GLN A 165 -6.55 -19.17 22.48
N ILE A 166 -7.16 -17.97 22.52
CA ILE A 166 -6.91 -16.93 21.50
C ILE A 166 -5.52 -16.32 21.68
N ASP A 167 -5.09 -16.09 22.93
CA ASP A 167 -3.80 -15.46 23.23
C ASP A 167 -2.61 -16.43 23.07
N ALA A 168 -2.77 -17.71 23.43
CA ALA A 168 -1.65 -18.67 23.46
C ALA A 168 -1.48 -19.51 22.20
N ASP A 169 -2.56 -19.84 21.48
CA ASP A 169 -2.52 -20.86 20.42
C ASP A 169 -2.88 -20.32 19.02
N MET A 170 -3.41 -19.10 18.92
CA MET A 170 -3.89 -18.51 17.65
C MET A 170 -2.89 -17.53 17.02
N ASP A 171 -1.63 -17.56 17.43
CA ASP A 171 -0.59 -16.74 16.82
C ASP A 171 -0.41 -17.05 15.34
N LEU A 172 -0.09 -16.02 14.55
CA LEU A 172 0.34 -16.16 13.16
C LEU A 172 1.89 -16.12 13.10
N PRO A 173 2.59 -17.26 13.16
CA PRO A 173 4.04 -17.28 12.97
C PRO A 173 4.40 -16.95 11.53
N PHE A 174 5.47 -16.17 11.34
CA PHE A 174 6.01 -15.85 10.02
C PHE A 174 7.54 -15.78 10.06
N THR A 175 8.16 -16.01 8.91
CA THR A 175 9.60 -15.89 8.71
C THR A 175 9.87 -14.94 7.56
N THR A 176 10.92 -14.14 7.68
CA THR A 176 11.45 -13.30 6.60
C THR A 176 12.79 -13.85 6.13
N ASP A 177 13.40 -13.19 5.15
CA ASP A 177 14.77 -13.42 4.71
C ASP A 177 15.82 -13.23 5.82
N SER A 178 15.44 -12.57 6.92
CA SER A 178 16.35 -12.06 7.95
C SER A 178 15.87 -12.32 9.38
N GLY A 179 14.83 -13.13 9.59
CA GLY A 179 14.35 -13.47 10.93
C GLY A 179 13.03 -14.22 10.97
N SER A 180 12.51 -14.38 12.17
CA SER A 180 11.19 -14.94 12.45
C SER A 180 10.47 -14.07 13.47
N GLY A 181 9.14 -14.05 13.39
CA GLY A 181 8.27 -13.41 14.35
C GLY A 181 6.92 -14.10 14.40
N GLN A 182 6.03 -13.56 15.22
CA GLN A 182 4.63 -13.96 15.28
C GLN A 182 3.77 -12.71 15.41
N ILE A 183 2.50 -12.81 15.05
CA ILE A 183 1.48 -11.83 15.40
C ILE A 183 0.47 -12.48 16.33
N THR A 184 0.31 -11.93 17.52
CA THR A 184 -0.74 -12.25 18.49
C THR A 184 -2.05 -11.64 18.01
N MET A 185 -3.01 -12.48 17.60
CA MET A 185 -4.16 -12.07 16.78
C MET A 185 -5.18 -11.15 17.47
N ASP A 186 -5.16 -11.05 18.80
CA ASP A 186 -6.11 -10.26 19.59
C ASP A 186 -5.54 -8.92 20.10
N SER A 187 -4.22 -8.74 20.02
CA SER A 187 -3.51 -7.61 20.61
C SER A 187 -2.60 -6.88 19.63
N GLU A 188 -2.23 -7.51 18.52
CA GLU A 188 -1.27 -6.97 17.55
C GLU A 188 -1.86 -6.83 16.15
N THR A 189 -1.18 -6.03 15.30
CA THR A 189 -1.59 -5.82 13.91
C THR A 189 -0.48 -6.26 12.96
N LEU A 190 -0.83 -7.04 11.93
CA LEU A 190 0.10 -7.36 10.85
C LEU A 190 0.28 -6.14 9.94
N THR A 191 1.44 -5.49 10.03
CA THR A 191 1.81 -4.38 9.14
C THR A 191 2.64 -4.89 7.97
N LEU A 192 2.11 -4.74 6.75
CA LEU A 192 2.80 -5.07 5.50
C LEU A 192 3.37 -3.80 4.87
N ALA A 193 4.55 -3.38 5.31
CA ALA A 193 5.19 -2.16 4.83
C ALA A 193 5.88 -2.36 3.47
N GLY A 194 5.74 -1.39 2.58
CA GLY A 194 6.56 -1.25 1.39
C GLY A 194 7.97 -0.75 1.75
N GLY A 195 9.00 -1.38 1.18
CA GLY A 195 10.37 -0.88 1.30
C GLY A 195 10.65 0.28 0.34
N THR A 196 11.92 0.68 0.20
CA THR A 196 12.30 1.66 -0.82
C THR A 196 12.00 1.12 -2.22
N GLY A 197 11.21 1.87 -2.99
CA GLY A 197 10.83 1.50 -4.36
C GLY A 197 9.64 0.55 -4.46
N ILE A 198 8.98 0.22 -3.35
CA ILE A 198 7.76 -0.59 -3.31
C ILE A 198 6.70 0.16 -2.51
N ASP A 199 5.56 0.45 -3.15
CA ASP A 199 4.37 0.94 -2.47
C ASP A 199 3.50 -0.24 -2.07
N SER A 200 3.23 -0.40 -0.77
CA SER A 200 2.21 -1.34 -0.30
C SER A 200 0.86 -0.63 -0.12
N SER A 201 -0.21 -1.29 -0.54
CA SER A 201 -1.58 -0.84 -0.33
C SER A 201 -2.47 -2.03 0.00
N ALA A 202 -3.54 -1.80 0.75
CA ALA A 202 -4.49 -2.85 1.08
C ALA A 202 -5.92 -2.34 0.86
N THR A 203 -6.78 -3.19 0.31
CA THR A 203 -8.21 -2.92 0.21
C THR A 203 -8.97 -4.23 0.44
N SER A 204 -9.85 -4.23 1.43
CA SER A 204 -10.55 -5.44 1.88
C SER A 204 -9.57 -6.57 2.17
N ASN A 205 -9.61 -7.65 1.38
CA ASN A 205 -8.80 -8.86 1.60
C ASN A 205 -7.62 -8.97 0.64
N THR A 206 -7.27 -7.89 -0.06
CA THR A 206 -6.14 -7.86 -1.01
C THR A 206 -5.09 -6.87 -0.54
N ALA A 207 -3.89 -7.36 -0.28
CA ALA A 207 -2.68 -6.56 -0.18
C ALA A 207 -1.99 -6.52 -1.56
N THR A 208 -1.67 -5.32 -2.04
CA THR A 208 -0.96 -5.07 -3.29
C THR A 208 0.40 -4.48 -2.98
N PHE A 209 1.45 -5.03 -3.57
CA PHE A 209 2.79 -4.46 -3.56
C PHE A 209 3.12 -3.99 -4.97
N ALA A 210 3.05 -2.69 -5.20
CA ALA A 210 3.35 -2.07 -6.46
C ALA A 210 4.79 -1.55 -6.47
N ILE A 211 5.44 -1.53 -7.63
CA ILE A 211 6.71 -0.82 -7.79
C ILE A 211 6.40 0.68 -7.79
N ASP A 212 7.08 1.44 -6.93
CA ASP A 212 6.98 2.90 -6.91
C ASP A 212 7.55 3.49 -8.20
N SER A 213 6.94 4.60 -8.65
CA SER A 213 7.40 5.47 -9.74
C SER A 213 8.90 5.81 -9.77
N THR A 214 9.63 5.76 -8.65
CA THR A 214 11.07 6.05 -8.60
C THR A 214 11.95 4.93 -9.15
N VAL A 215 11.41 3.72 -9.29
CA VAL A 215 12.15 2.55 -9.80
C VAL A 215 12.02 2.48 -11.33
N THR A 216 13.16 2.34 -12.00
CA THR A 216 13.20 2.12 -13.46
C THR A 216 12.83 0.68 -13.80
N THR A 217 11.85 0.50 -14.68
CA THR A 217 11.42 -0.81 -15.19
C THR A 217 11.92 -1.06 -16.61
N LEU A 218 11.82 -2.31 -17.09
CA LEU A 218 12.30 -2.70 -18.42
C LEU A 218 11.51 -2.06 -19.57
N THR A 219 10.25 -1.76 -19.34
CA THR A 219 9.33 -1.22 -20.35
C THR A 219 8.88 0.17 -19.97
N GLY A 220 8.77 1.07 -20.95
CA GLY A 220 8.29 2.43 -20.72
C GLY A 220 9.42 3.47 -20.76
N THR A 221 9.05 4.72 -20.58
CA THR A 221 9.96 5.87 -20.53
C THR A 221 10.09 6.33 -19.09
N GLN A 222 11.32 6.52 -18.63
CA GLN A 222 11.61 6.95 -17.27
C GLN A 222 12.25 8.33 -17.27
N THR A 223 11.82 9.20 -16.36
CA THR A 223 12.46 10.49 -16.09
C THR A 223 13.33 10.36 -14.85
N LEU A 224 14.65 10.41 -15.00
CA LEU A 224 15.61 10.29 -13.89
C LEU A 224 16.09 11.69 -13.50
N THR A 225 15.55 12.24 -12.41
CA THR A 225 15.98 13.54 -11.88
C THR A 225 17.05 13.35 -10.80
N ASN A 226 18.12 14.17 -10.85
CA ASN A 226 19.20 14.19 -9.85
C ASN A 226 19.87 12.81 -9.63
N LYS A 227 20.06 12.03 -10.70
CA LYS A 227 20.75 10.74 -10.63
C LYS A 227 22.17 10.84 -11.18
N THR A 228 23.11 10.27 -10.44
CA THR A 228 24.46 10.01 -10.92
C THR A 228 24.48 8.59 -11.49
N LEU A 229 24.73 8.46 -12.78
CA LEU A 229 24.98 7.16 -13.41
C LEU A 229 26.48 6.90 -13.41
N THR A 230 26.93 5.98 -12.55
CA THR A 230 28.34 5.59 -12.49
C THR A 230 28.60 4.50 -13.54
N SER A 231 29.25 4.86 -14.64
CA SER A 231 29.59 3.95 -15.76
C SER A 231 28.40 3.27 -16.44
N PRO A 232 27.37 4.03 -16.90
CA PRO A 232 26.24 3.44 -17.60
C PRO A 232 26.68 2.86 -18.96
N THR A 233 26.14 1.69 -19.31
CA THR A 233 26.19 1.18 -20.69
C THR A 233 24.95 1.68 -21.43
N LEU A 234 25.12 2.62 -22.35
CA LEU A 234 24.04 3.17 -23.17
C LEU A 234 24.20 2.68 -24.61
N THR A 235 23.22 1.95 -25.13
CA THR A 235 23.24 1.48 -26.52
C THR A 235 22.53 2.51 -27.40
N SER A 236 23.29 3.29 -28.18
CA SER A 236 22.79 4.37 -29.05
C SER A 236 22.01 5.48 -28.30
N PRO A 237 22.62 6.15 -27.29
CA PRO A 237 21.96 7.25 -26.61
C PRO A 237 21.68 8.42 -27.57
N VAL A 238 20.53 9.09 -27.39
CA VAL A 238 20.21 10.35 -28.07
C VAL A 238 20.11 11.46 -27.02
N PHE A 239 20.94 12.50 -27.17
CA PHE A 239 20.95 13.67 -26.28
C PHE A 239 20.33 14.87 -27.01
N ASN A 240 19.11 15.26 -26.63
CA ASN A 240 18.29 16.19 -27.43
C ASN A 240 18.50 17.68 -27.14
N THR A 241 18.99 18.07 -25.97
CA THR A 241 19.02 19.49 -25.55
C THR A 241 20.43 19.97 -25.23
N ALA A 242 21.01 19.51 -24.13
CA ALA A 242 22.32 19.94 -23.67
C ALA A 242 23.15 18.74 -23.24
N LEU A 243 24.41 18.71 -23.69
CA LEU A 243 25.48 17.93 -23.08
C LEU A 243 26.36 18.92 -22.30
N SER A 244 26.59 18.64 -21.03
CA SER A 244 27.35 19.51 -20.13
C SER A 244 28.21 18.68 -19.17
N GLY A 245 29.17 19.34 -18.52
CA GLY A 245 30.15 18.69 -17.65
C GLY A 245 31.55 18.72 -18.25
N THR A 246 32.53 18.27 -17.47
CA THR A 246 33.97 18.37 -17.80
C THR A 246 34.42 17.41 -18.91
N ALA A 247 33.52 16.60 -19.46
CA ALA A 247 33.79 15.71 -20.60
C ALA A 247 33.39 16.32 -21.95
N PHE A 248 32.63 17.42 -21.93
CA PHE A 248 32.26 18.19 -23.12
C PHE A 248 33.05 19.49 -23.10
N LEU A 249 33.99 19.64 -24.03
CA LEU A 249 34.97 20.71 -24.03
C LEU A 249 34.65 21.74 -25.10
N ASP A 250 34.80 23.01 -24.73
CA ASP A 250 34.73 24.15 -25.64
C ASP A 250 36.12 24.81 -25.68
N GLU A 251 36.96 24.34 -26.60
CA GLU A 251 38.36 24.76 -26.80
C GLU A 251 38.59 25.13 -28.27
N ASP A 252 38.51 26.41 -28.61
CA ASP A 252 38.65 26.90 -29.99
C ASP A 252 39.96 26.51 -30.69
N GLY A 253 41.03 26.29 -29.91
CA GLY A 253 42.33 25.84 -30.41
C GLY A 253 42.47 24.33 -30.56
N MET A 254 41.56 23.54 -29.98
CA MET A 254 41.72 22.09 -29.82
C MET A 254 43.09 21.71 -29.21
N ASP A 255 43.55 22.50 -28.24
CA ASP A 255 44.91 22.38 -27.67
C ASP A 255 45.10 21.09 -26.85
N SER A 256 44.00 20.51 -26.35
CA SER A 256 44.02 19.28 -25.55
C SER A 256 43.74 18.03 -26.41
N ASN A 257 44.46 16.94 -26.12
CA ASN A 257 44.20 15.63 -26.70
C ASN A 257 43.66 14.70 -25.60
N ALA A 258 42.43 14.20 -25.76
CA ALA A 258 41.83 13.30 -24.79
C ALA A 258 40.91 12.26 -25.46
N ALA A 259 40.99 11.01 -25.00
CA ALA A 259 40.21 9.89 -25.54
C ALA A 259 38.78 9.79 -24.94
N ASP A 260 38.50 10.55 -23.90
CA ASP A 260 37.27 10.52 -23.11
C ASP A 260 36.50 11.85 -23.15
N LYS A 261 36.86 12.75 -24.08
CA LYS A 261 36.27 14.08 -24.24
C LYS A 261 35.63 14.22 -25.61
N MET A 262 34.59 15.06 -25.68
CA MET A 262 33.93 15.46 -26.92
C MET A 262 34.08 16.96 -27.10
N ALA A 263 34.46 17.41 -28.30
CA ALA A 263 34.56 18.82 -28.63
C ALA A 263 33.19 19.43 -28.99
N SER A 264 33.01 20.71 -28.69
CA SER A 264 31.83 21.47 -29.08
C SER A 264 31.81 21.75 -30.59
N GLN A 265 30.62 22.05 -31.14
CA GLN A 265 30.51 22.50 -32.53
C GLN A 265 31.30 23.80 -32.75
N GLN A 266 31.31 24.67 -31.75
CA GLN A 266 31.99 25.96 -31.76
C GLN A 266 33.51 25.77 -31.84
N SER A 267 34.07 24.86 -31.04
CA SER A 267 35.49 24.50 -31.08
C SER A 267 35.90 23.95 -32.43
N ILE A 268 35.11 23.02 -32.98
CA ILE A 268 35.37 22.45 -34.30
C ILE A 268 35.36 23.55 -35.37
N LYS A 269 34.37 24.45 -35.32
CA LYS A 269 34.26 25.56 -36.26
C LYS A 269 35.45 26.52 -36.13
N ALA A 270 35.78 26.93 -34.91
CA ALA A 270 36.87 27.87 -34.65
C ALA A 270 38.22 27.27 -35.06
N TYR A 271 38.47 26.00 -34.77
CA TYR A 271 39.68 25.31 -35.19
C TYR A 271 39.81 25.26 -36.72
N VAL A 272 38.73 24.93 -37.43
CA VAL A 272 38.72 24.91 -38.90
C VAL A 272 38.92 26.30 -39.49
N ASP A 273 38.21 27.30 -38.98
CA ASP A 273 38.33 28.69 -39.44
C ASP A 273 39.75 29.22 -39.21
N ASN A 274 40.34 28.98 -38.03
CA ASN A 274 41.72 29.37 -37.73
C ASN A 274 42.73 28.64 -38.63
N THR A 275 42.49 27.36 -38.91
CA THR A 275 43.35 26.58 -39.82
C THR A 275 43.26 27.09 -41.26
N LEU A 276 42.08 27.57 -41.69
CA LEU A 276 41.90 28.15 -43.01
C LEU A 276 42.52 29.55 -43.11
N ALA A 277 42.34 30.37 -42.08
CA ALA A 277 42.92 31.72 -42.02
C ALA A 277 44.45 31.71 -41.99
N ALA A 278 45.05 30.64 -41.46
CA ALA A 278 46.50 30.43 -41.49
C ALA A 278 47.01 29.91 -42.85
N GLN A 279 46.15 29.52 -43.79
CA GLN A 279 46.56 29.09 -45.12
C GLN A 279 46.65 30.29 -46.07
N ASP A 280 47.87 30.54 -46.56
CA ASP A 280 48.15 31.54 -47.57
C ASP A 280 48.98 30.96 -48.73
N LEU A 281 49.00 31.71 -49.84
CA LEU A 281 49.93 31.50 -50.93
C LEU A 281 51.08 32.51 -50.80
N ASP A 282 52.21 32.05 -50.30
CA ASP A 282 53.46 32.81 -50.32
C ASP A 282 54.05 32.92 -51.72
N PHE A 283 54.38 34.14 -52.16
CA PHE A 283 55.10 34.39 -53.40
C PHE A 283 56.04 35.59 -53.29
N ALA A 284 57.13 35.58 -54.07
CA ALA A 284 58.07 36.69 -54.12
C ALA A 284 58.19 37.22 -55.56
N PRO A 285 58.00 38.53 -55.80
CA PRO A 285 58.26 39.13 -57.10
C PRO A 285 59.77 39.24 -57.38
N ASP A 286 60.15 39.36 -58.66
CA ASP A 286 61.55 39.55 -59.11
C ASP A 286 62.20 40.81 -58.52
N SER A 287 61.40 41.81 -58.16
CA SER A 287 61.81 43.00 -57.40
C SER A 287 60.77 43.32 -56.32
N GLY A 288 61.21 43.59 -55.08
CA GLY A 288 60.34 43.94 -53.95
C GLY A 288 60.51 43.00 -52.74
N THR A 289 59.50 42.93 -51.89
CA THR A 289 59.42 42.00 -50.73
C THR A 289 58.50 40.82 -51.05
N GLY A 290 58.66 39.72 -50.31
CA GLY A 290 57.71 38.61 -50.34
C GLY A 290 56.31 39.06 -49.92
N GLN A 291 55.30 38.52 -50.57
CA GLN A 291 53.89 38.77 -50.32
C GLN A 291 53.20 37.44 -50.07
N ASN A 292 52.10 37.46 -49.34
CA ASN A 292 51.19 36.33 -49.21
C ASN A 292 49.81 36.71 -49.77
N ILE A 293 49.02 35.70 -50.11
CA ILE A 293 47.60 35.85 -50.47
C ILE A 293 46.80 34.99 -49.51
N VAL A 294 45.99 35.61 -48.67
CA VAL A 294 45.08 34.89 -47.77
C VAL A 294 43.97 34.27 -48.61
N LEU A 295 43.98 32.94 -48.75
CA LEU A 295 43.19 32.24 -49.78
C LEU A 295 41.67 32.40 -49.61
N GLU A 296 41.21 32.67 -48.39
CA GLU A 296 39.77 32.78 -48.08
C GLU A 296 39.18 34.16 -48.38
N THR A 297 40.01 35.20 -48.44
CA THR A 297 39.55 36.60 -48.54
C THR A 297 40.18 37.40 -49.67
N GLU A 298 41.33 36.95 -50.20
CA GLU A 298 42.11 37.71 -51.17
C GLU A 298 42.21 36.99 -52.53
N THR A 299 42.47 37.74 -53.59
CA THR A 299 42.67 37.21 -54.94
C THR A 299 44.04 37.61 -55.48
N MET A 300 44.83 36.65 -55.97
CA MET A 300 46.07 36.95 -56.69
C MET A 300 45.75 37.49 -58.09
N THR A 301 46.14 38.74 -58.37
CA THR A 301 46.05 39.33 -59.70
C THR A 301 47.42 39.37 -60.37
N ILE A 302 47.57 38.71 -61.51
CA ILE A 302 48.81 38.76 -62.31
C ILE A 302 48.57 39.75 -63.47
N GLY A 303 48.97 40.99 -63.27
CA GLY A 303 48.83 42.06 -64.26
C GLY A 303 49.87 41.98 -65.39
N GLY A 304 49.46 42.34 -66.60
CA GLY A 304 50.37 42.55 -67.74
C GLY A 304 50.87 44.00 -67.81
N GLY A 305 52.18 44.18 -68.00
CA GLY A 305 52.78 45.49 -68.28
C GLY A 305 52.76 45.86 -69.76
N THR A 306 53.45 46.94 -70.14
CA THR A 306 53.61 47.32 -71.55
C THR A 306 54.32 46.20 -72.33
N GLY A 307 53.62 45.60 -73.29
CA GLY A 307 54.16 44.51 -74.11
C GLY A 307 54.08 43.12 -73.46
N ILE A 308 53.46 42.97 -72.29
CA ILE A 308 53.19 41.69 -71.63
C ILE A 308 51.69 41.52 -71.47
N GLY A 309 51.14 40.44 -72.02
CA GLY A 309 49.76 40.01 -71.80
C GLY A 309 49.73 38.83 -70.83
N THR A 310 48.83 38.87 -69.86
CA THR A 310 48.57 37.76 -68.95
C THR A 310 47.18 37.22 -69.22
N SER A 311 47.05 35.90 -69.28
CA SER A 311 45.76 35.22 -69.41
C SER A 311 45.78 33.95 -68.56
N ALA A 312 44.63 33.50 -68.09
CA ALA A 312 44.53 32.27 -67.33
C ALA A 312 43.38 31.42 -67.88
N THR A 313 43.59 30.11 -67.95
CA THR A 313 42.54 29.14 -68.25
C THR A 313 42.81 27.89 -67.43
N SER A 314 41.80 27.44 -66.68
CA SER A 314 41.95 26.38 -65.68
C SER A 314 43.11 26.69 -64.72
N ASN A 315 44.09 25.79 -64.61
CA ASN A 315 45.24 25.91 -63.71
C ASN A 315 46.50 26.43 -64.42
N THR A 316 46.38 26.89 -65.68
CA THR A 316 47.51 27.43 -66.44
C THR A 316 47.39 28.94 -66.55
N VAL A 317 48.36 29.65 -65.98
CA VAL A 317 48.60 31.07 -66.25
C VAL A 317 49.56 31.17 -67.42
N THR A 318 49.14 31.85 -68.49
CA THR A 318 49.98 32.16 -69.64
C THR A 318 50.43 33.61 -69.55
N VAL A 319 51.75 33.80 -69.46
CA VAL A 319 52.40 35.11 -69.59
C VAL A 319 53.01 35.19 -70.99
N ALA A 320 52.40 35.99 -71.86
CA ALA A 320 52.79 36.14 -73.24
C ALA A 320 53.39 37.53 -73.49
N ILE A 321 54.39 37.61 -74.37
CA ILE A 321 54.84 38.89 -74.91
C ILE A 321 53.93 39.32 -76.06
N ALA A 322 53.71 40.62 -76.20
CA ALA A 322 53.01 41.18 -77.35
C ALA A 322 53.87 41.05 -78.61
N ASN A 323 53.22 40.99 -79.77
CA ASN A 323 53.89 40.97 -81.08
C ASN A 323 54.69 42.26 -81.41
N THR A 324 54.62 43.26 -80.54
CA THR A 324 55.40 44.51 -80.62
C THR A 324 56.77 44.38 -79.94
N VAL A 325 57.03 43.32 -79.16
CA VAL A 325 58.29 43.08 -78.47
C VAL A 325 59.24 42.27 -79.37
N ALA A 326 60.42 42.83 -79.64
CA ALA A 326 61.39 42.19 -80.52
C ALA A 326 61.98 40.89 -79.94
N THR A 327 61.75 39.75 -80.59
CA THR A 327 62.38 38.44 -80.29
C THR A 327 63.61 38.12 -81.14
N LEU A 328 64.48 37.23 -80.63
CA LEU A 328 65.69 36.77 -81.31
C LEU A 328 65.41 35.91 -82.55
N THR A 329 64.32 35.13 -82.52
CA THR A 329 63.89 34.27 -83.62
C THR A 329 62.56 34.76 -84.17
N GLY A 330 62.36 34.59 -85.49
CA GLY A 330 61.15 35.05 -86.19
C GLY A 330 61.37 36.38 -86.93
N SER A 331 60.47 36.69 -87.86
CA SER A 331 60.45 37.97 -88.57
C SER A 331 59.46 38.91 -87.87
N GLN A 332 59.81 40.18 -87.75
CA GLN A 332 58.97 41.17 -87.10
C GLN A 332 58.87 42.46 -87.89
N THR A 333 57.69 43.05 -87.88
CA THR A 333 57.41 44.33 -88.52
C THR A 333 57.27 45.39 -87.44
N LEU A 334 58.25 46.28 -87.35
CA LEU A 334 58.26 47.37 -86.39
C LEU A 334 57.72 48.64 -87.08
N THR A 335 56.45 48.96 -86.86
CA THR A 335 55.83 50.18 -87.37
C THR A 335 55.96 51.33 -86.37
N ASN A 336 56.05 52.55 -86.91
CA ASN A 336 56.06 53.79 -86.13
C ASN A 336 57.14 53.78 -85.03
N LYS A 337 58.34 53.30 -85.37
CA LYS A 337 59.52 53.33 -84.50
C LYS A 337 60.55 54.26 -85.10
N THR A 338 61.15 55.08 -84.23
CA THR A 338 62.35 55.84 -84.56
C THR A 338 63.55 54.99 -84.20
N PHE A 339 64.31 54.55 -85.19
CA PHE A 339 65.61 53.92 -84.95
C PHE A 339 66.68 55.01 -84.96
N THR A 340 67.12 55.42 -83.78
CA THR A 340 68.20 56.40 -83.64
C THR A 340 69.54 55.67 -83.73
N SER A 341 70.19 55.74 -84.90
CA SER A 341 71.47 55.08 -85.20
C SER A 341 71.48 53.55 -84.96
N PRO A 342 70.57 52.78 -85.59
CA PRO A 342 70.57 51.33 -85.40
C PRO A 342 71.83 50.71 -86.02
N THR A 343 72.37 49.69 -85.36
CA THR A 343 73.34 48.79 -86.01
C THR A 343 72.55 47.66 -86.68
N ILE A 344 72.58 47.63 -88.02
CA ILE A 344 71.90 46.58 -88.80
C ILE A 344 72.99 45.78 -89.52
N ASN A 345 73.33 44.60 -88.98
CA ASN A 345 74.42 43.79 -89.51
C ASN A 345 74.18 43.37 -90.98
N THR A 346 72.93 43.06 -91.32
CA THR A 346 72.54 42.68 -92.68
C THR A 346 71.17 43.28 -93.00
N MET A 347 71.07 43.95 -94.15
CA MET A 347 69.78 44.37 -94.71
C MET A 347 69.46 43.48 -95.89
N THR A 348 68.28 42.85 -95.87
CA THR A 348 67.76 42.08 -97.01
C THR A 348 66.57 42.83 -97.58
N PHE A 349 66.66 43.24 -98.85
CA PHE A 349 65.58 43.92 -99.54
C PHE A 349 64.47 42.94 -99.95
N ALA A 350 63.29 43.48 -100.29
CA ALA A 350 62.15 42.67 -100.76
C ALA A 350 62.48 41.82 -102.01
N SER A 351 63.53 42.17 -102.76
CA SER A 351 64.06 41.37 -103.87
C SER A 351 64.78 40.07 -103.44
N GLY A 352 65.02 39.88 -102.14
CA GLY A 352 65.82 38.78 -101.58
C GLY A 352 67.33 39.05 -101.55
N THR A 353 67.78 40.22 -102.00
CA THR A 353 69.21 40.58 -101.99
C THR A 353 69.63 41.01 -100.59
N THR A 354 70.57 40.28 -99.97
CA THR A 354 71.18 40.63 -98.68
C THR A 354 72.47 41.40 -98.89
N THR A 355 72.55 42.62 -98.35
CA THR A 355 73.77 43.43 -98.33
C THR A 355 74.29 43.50 -96.89
N SER A 356 75.52 43.04 -96.68
CA SER A 356 76.27 43.28 -95.45
C SER A 356 76.94 44.65 -95.57
N GLY A 357 76.68 45.57 -94.63
CA GLY A 357 77.35 46.88 -94.58
C GLY A 357 76.63 48.08 -95.23
N LEU A 358 75.44 47.90 -95.79
CA LEU A 358 74.64 49.05 -96.25
C LEU A 358 74.25 49.92 -95.04
N ASN A 359 74.53 51.22 -95.11
CA ASN A 359 74.10 52.20 -94.10
C ASN A 359 73.11 53.19 -94.73
N ILE A 360 71.88 53.25 -94.20
CA ILE A 360 70.82 54.15 -94.66
C ILE A 360 70.50 55.12 -93.53
N GLY A 361 70.80 56.41 -93.71
CA GLY A 361 70.60 57.43 -92.68
C GLY A 361 70.60 58.85 -93.22
N GLY A 362 70.56 59.84 -92.31
CA GLY A 362 70.39 61.27 -92.62
C GLY A 362 71.51 61.93 -93.46
N SER A 363 72.54 61.18 -93.86
CA SER A 363 73.64 61.65 -94.72
C SER A 363 73.68 60.99 -96.09
N GLY A 364 72.67 60.20 -96.47
CA GLY A 364 72.58 59.49 -97.76
C GLY A 364 72.58 57.96 -97.61
N ILE A 365 72.60 57.26 -98.75
CA ILE A 365 72.80 55.81 -98.84
C ILE A 365 74.29 55.56 -99.11
N ILE A 366 74.98 54.88 -98.20
CA ILE A 366 76.41 54.58 -98.35
C ILE A 366 76.56 53.12 -98.76
N PHE A 367 77.13 52.89 -99.94
CA PHE A 367 77.49 51.57 -100.44
C PHE A 367 78.96 51.29 -100.12
N GLU A 368 79.17 50.34 -99.22
CA GLU A 368 80.48 49.77 -98.90
C GLU A 368 80.85 48.69 -99.94
N GLY A 369 82.14 48.59 -100.25
CA GLY A 369 82.69 47.49 -101.05
C GLY A 369 82.67 46.14 -100.31
N ALA A 370 83.20 45.09 -100.95
CA ALA A 370 83.22 43.74 -100.37
C ALA A 370 84.05 43.63 -99.06
N THR A 371 84.88 44.62 -98.76
CA THR A 371 85.66 44.77 -97.53
C THR A 371 85.44 46.17 -97.00
N ALA A 372 85.23 46.31 -95.69
CA ALA A 372 85.18 47.63 -95.05
C ALA A 372 86.55 48.30 -95.19
N ASP A 373 86.62 49.39 -95.95
CA ASP A 373 87.83 50.19 -96.12
C ASP A 373 87.50 51.69 -96.01
N ALA A 374 88.05 52.54 -96.88
CA ALA A 374 87.78 53.97 -96.91
C ALA A 374 87.28 54.40 -98.31
N HIS A 375 86.81 53.44 -99.11
CA HIS A 375 86.34 53.62 -100.48
C HIS A 375 84.84 53.36 -100.55
N GLU A 376 84.06 54.33 -100.09
CA GLU A 376 82.61 54.25 -100.10
C GLU A 376 82.00 55.03 -101.27
N THR A 377 80.92 54.49 -101.85
CA THR A 377 80.07 55.26 -102.75
C THR A 377 78.87 55.78 -101.97
N THR A 378 78.83 57.08 -101.73
CA THR A 378 77.70 57.74 -101.07
C THR A 378 76.75 58.32 -102.10
N LEU A 379 75.51 57.84 -102.10
CA LEU A 379 74.41 58.45 -102.81
C LEU A 379 73.68 59.43 -101.88
N VAL A 380 73.94 60.72 -102.08
CA VAL A 380 73.23 61.81 -101.42
C VAL A 380 72.26 62.42 -102.42
N ALA A 381 70.97 62.47 -102.08
CA ALA A 381 70.02 63.28 -102.83
C ALA A 381 70.24 64.75 -102.45
N ALA A 382 70.45 65.63 -103.44
CA ALA A 382 70.27 67.06 -103.22
C ALA A 382 68.78 67.33 -103.00
N GLU A 383 68.44 68.35 -102.19
CA GLU A 383 67.04 68.71 -101.90
C GLU A 383 66.19 68.80 -103.19
N PRO A 384 65.21 67.91 -103.38
CA PRO A 384 64.45 67.84 -104.61
C PRO A 384 63.44 69.00 -104.69
N THR A 385 63.41 69.72 -105.82
CA THR A 385 62.40 70.76 -106.11
C THR A 385 61.20 70.24 -106.90
N ALA A 386 61.24 68.97 -107.30
CA ALA A 386 60.18 68.19 -107.92
C ALA A 386 60.47 66.68 -107.74
N ASP A 387 59.46 65.82 -107.92
CA ASP A 387 59.64 64.36 -107.86
C ASP A 387 60.66 63.92 -108.93
N ALA A 388 61.77 63.30 -108.50
CA ALA A 388 62.81 62.80 -109.38
C ALA A 388 63.05 61.32 -109.10
N THR A 389 62.99 60.49 -110.15
CA THR A 389 63.39 59.08 -110.08
C THR A 389 64.76 58.93 -110.73
N ILE A 390 65.74 58.44 -109.98
CA ILE A 390 67.05 58.05 -110.51
C ILE A 390 67.05 56.53 -110.65
N THR A 391 67.10 56.04 -111.89
CA THR A 391 67.27 54.62 -112.19
C THR A 391 68.71 54.42 -112.67
N ILE A 392 69.51 53.71 -111.88
CA ILE A 392 70.87 53.30 -112.25
C ILE A 392 70.76 51.85 -112.74
N PRO A 393 71.34 51.50 -113.91
CA PRO A 393 71.30 50.13 -114.43
C PRO A 393 72.04 49.13 -113.53
#